data_AF-A0A8X7QK47-F1
#
_entry.id   AF-A0A8X7QK47-F1
#
_cell.length_a   1.000
_cell.length_b   1.000
_cell.length_c   1.000
_cell.angle_alpha   90.00
_cell.angle_beta   90.00
_cell.angle_gamma   90.00
#
_symmetry.space_group_name_H-M   'P 1'
#
loop_
_entity.id
_entity.type
_entity.pdbx_description
1 polymer ?
#
loop_
_entity_poly.entity_id
_entity_poly.type
_entity_poly.pdbx_seq_one_letter_code
_entity_poly.pdbx_strand_id
1 'polypeptide(L)'
;MEEYRSIQFRSNGVPKNGFAKISIVEWNLIRNKSIVYGGGAAEIACSLAVDAAADKYPGVEQYAIRAFAEALDSVPMALAENSGLQPIETLSAVKSQQLKENIPFYGIDCNDVGTNDMREQNVFETLIGKQQQILLATQVVKMILKIDDVISNSEY
;
A
#
# COMPACT_ATOMS: atom_id res chain seq x y z
N MET A 1 -10.22 31.70 -5.69
CA MET A 1 -9.59 30.66 -6.55
C MET A 1 -8.14 31.05 -6.86
N GLU A 2 -7.38 31.49 -5.86
CA GLU A 2 -6.15 32.25 -6.10
C GLU A 2 -5.00 31.97 -5.12
N GLU A 3 -5.12 30.95 -4.25
CA GLU A 3 -4.19 30.77 -3.13
C GLU A 3 -3.23 29.57 -3.23
N TYR A 4 -3.11 28.94 -4.40
CA TYR A 4 -2.19 27.80 -4.60
C TYR A 4 -0.91 28.15 -5.39
N ARG A 5 -0.54 29.43 -5.45
CA ARG A 5 0.60 29.92 -6.26
C ARG A 5 1.91 30.12 -5.49
N SER A 6 2.00 29.78 -4.21
CA SER A 6 3.10 30.22 -3.33
C SER A 6 3.96 29.11 -2.71
N ILE A 7 4.18 28.00 -3.42
CA ILE A 7 5.33 27.11 -3.10
C ILE A 7 6.41 27.34 -4.14
N GLN A 8 7.06 28.51 -4.09
CA GLN A 8 8.32 28.73 -4.77
C GLN A 8 9.41 27.94 -4.05
N PHE A 9 9.82 26.82 -4.67
CA PHE A 9 11.05 26.10 -4.32
C PHE A 9 12.26 27.02 -4.49
N ARG A 10 12.70 27.62 -3.38
CA ARG A 10 14.00 28.28 -3.28
C ARG A 10 15.04 27.22 -2.98
N SER A 11 15.84 26.81 -3.97
CA SER A 11 17.15 26.22 -3.71
C SER A 11 18.07 26.41 -4.91
N ASN A 12 19.05 27.29 -4.72
CA ASN A 12 20.20 27.47 -5.59
C ASN A 12 21.00 26.14 -5.62
N GLY A 13 21.16 25.53 -6.80
CA GLY A 13 22.22 24.54 -7.04
C GLY A 13 21.83 23.07 -7.24
N VAL A 14 20.61 22.73 -7.70
CA VAL A 14 20.24 21.32 -7.96
C VAL A 14 20.40 20.95 -9.45
N PRO A 15 21.07 19.83 -9.80
CA PRO A 15 21.37 19.45 -11.18
C PRO A 15 20.14 19.01 -11.99
N LYS A 16 20.30 19.03 -13.33
CA LYS A 16 19.31 18.86 -14.42
C LYS A 16 18.52 17.52 -14.45
N ASN A 17 17.89 17.11 -13.35
CA ASN A 17 16.87 16.05 -13.31
C ASN A 17 15.45 16.62 -13.13
N GLY A 18 15.27 17.92 -13.41
CA GLY A 18 14.15 18.73 -12.94
C GLY A 18 12.88 18.74 -13.80
N PHE A 19 12.87 18.18 -15.01
CA PHE A 19 11.65 18.16 -15.85
C PHE A 19 10.79 16.89 -15.67
N ALA A 20 11.37 15.79 -15.15
CA ALA A 20 10.62 14.58 -14.83
C ALA A 20 9.95 14.62 -13.45
N LYS A 21 10.12 15.74 -12.70
CA LYS A 21 9.52 16.00 -11.39
C LYS A 21 8.27 16.90 -11.45
N ILE A 22 7.46 16.81 -12.50
CA ILE A 22 6.03 16.99 -12.22
C ILE A 22 5.67 15.76 -11.41
N SER A 23 5.55 15.92 -10.11
CA SER A 23 5.51 14.81 -9.16
C SER A 23 4.40 13.86 -9.59
N ILE A 24 4.70 12.58 -9.80
CA ILE A 24 3.68 11.56 -10.16
C ILE A 24 2.48 11.66 -9.20
N VAL A 25 2.77 11.99 -7.94
CA VAL A 25 1.80 12.32 -6.89
C VAL A 25 0.91 13.51 -7.29
N GLU A 26 1.46 14.67 -7.61
CA GLU A 26 0.72 15.87 -8.04
C GLU A 26 -0.08 15.62 -9.32
N TRP A 27 0.50 14.92 -10.30
CA TRP A 27 -0.18 14.60 -11.54
C TRP A 27 -1.34 13.61 -11.34
N ASN A 28 -1.16 12.62 -10.46
CA ASN A 28 -2.22 11.71 -10.05
C ASN A 28 -3.33 12.43 -9.30
N LEU A 29 -2.99 13.38 -8.42
CA LEU A 29 -3.95 14.23 -7.70
C LEU A 29 -4.74 15.16 -8.63
N ILE A 30 -4.09 15.69 -9.68
CA ILE A 30 -4.75 16.50 -10.72
C ILE A 30 -5.72 15.64 -11.52
N ARG A 31 -5.35 14.39 -11.85
CA ARG A 31 -6.23 13.44 -12.55
C ARG A 31 -7.36 12.90 -11.69
N ASN A 32 -7.11 12.62 -10.42
CA ASN A 32 -8.09 12.11 -9.48
C ASN A 32 -7.77 12.58 -8.06
N LYS A 33 -8.75 13.26 -7.46
CA LYS A 33 -8.63 13.89 -6.15
C LYS A 33 -8.80 12.92 -4.99
N SER A 34 -9.00 11.63 -5.24
CA SER A 34 -9.14 10.61 -4.20
C SER A 34 -7.79 10.26 -3.56
N ILE A 35 -7.75 10.38 -2.23
CA ILE A 35 -6.62 10.03 -1.39
C ILE A 35 -6.98 8.86 -0.47
N VAL A 36 -5.96 8.14 -0.03
CA VAL A 36 -6.04 7.09 0.98
C VAL A 36 -4.99 7.35 2.05
N TYR A 37 -5.17 6.73 3.22
CA TYR A 37 -4.23 6.84 4.32
C TYR A 37 -3.10 5.84 4.12
N GLY A 38 -1.87 6.32 4.31
CA GLY A 38 -0.68 5.51 4.12
C GLY A 38 -0.32 4.67 5.35
N GLY A 39 0.97 4.42 5.57
CA GLY A 39 1.45 3.67 6.74
C GLY A 39 0.94 2.23 6.81
N GLY A 40 0.57 1.62 5.67
CA GLY A 40 -0.02 0.28 5.64
C GLY A 40 -1.51 0.23 6.01
N ALA A 41 -2.15 1.37 6.34
CA ALA A 41 -3.55 1.39 6.75
C ALA A 41 -4.50 0.89 5.64
N ALA A 42 -4.26 1.32 4.40
CA ALA A 42 -5.03 0.92 3.24
C ALA A 42 -4.87 -0.59 2.94
N GLU A 43 -3.66 -1.13 3.07
CA GLU A 43 -3.38 -2.56 2.87
C GLU A 43 -4.06 -3.43 3.91
N ILE A 44 -4.02 -3.05 5.19
CA ILE A 44 -4.70 -3.76 6.29
C ILE A 44 -6.22 -3.75 6.08
N ALA A 45 -6.78 -2.60 5.70
CA ALA A 45 -8.21 -2.48 5.43
C ALA A 45 -8.64 -3.35 4.24
N CYS A 46 -7.82 -3.39 3.18
CA CYS A 46 -8.04 -4.29 2.05
C CYS A 46 -7.95 -5.76 2.46
N SER A 47 -6.93 -6.15 3.22
CA SER A 47 -6.74 -7.51 3.75
C SER A 47 -7.97 -7.99 4.52
N LEU A 48 -8.48 -7.18 5.46
CA LEU A 48 -9.70 -7.47 6.21
C LEU A 48 -10.93 -7.64 5.31
N ALA A 49 -11.09 -6.77 4.31
CA ALA A 49 -12.22 -6.83 3.39
C ALA A 49 -12.15 -8.06 2.47
N VAL A 50 -10.95 -8.44 2.00
CA VAL A 50 -10.73 -9.63 1.18
C VAL A 50 -10.95 -10.90 2.00
N ASP A 51 -10.47 -10.95 3.24
CA ASP A 51 -10.66 -12.10 4.13
C ASP A 51 -12.15 -12.32 4.45
N ALA A 52 -12.88 -11.25 4.76
CA ALA A 52 -14.34 -11.31 4.93
C ALA A 52 -15.09 -11.71 3.64
N ALA A 53 -14.54 -11.42 2.47
CA ALA A 53 -15.09 -11.88 1.20
C ALA A 53 -14.80 -13.37 0.95
N ALA A 54 -13.68 -13.90 1.45
CA ALA A 54 -13.31 -15.31 1.31
C ALA A 54 -14.37 -16.24 1.93
N ASP A 55 -14.95 -15.85 3.07
CA ASP A 55 -15.98 -16.63 3.76
C ASP A 55 -17.29 -16.80 2.97
N LYS A 56 -17.51 -15.97 1.94
CA LYS A 56 -18.69 -16.09 1.06
C LYS A 56 -18.55 -17.20 0.01
N TYR A 57 -17.34 -17.68 -0.24
CA TYR A 57 -17.05 -18.69 -1.27
C TYR A 57 -16.75 -20.05 -0.63
N PRO A 58 -17.67 -21.02 -0.70
CA PRO A 58 -17.40 -22.37 -0.25
C PRO A 58 -16.58 -23.12 -1.32
N GLY A 59 -15.29 -23.36 -1.08
CA GLY A 59 -14.48 -24.18 -1.98
C GLY A 59 -12.97 -23.99 -1.83
N VAL A 60 -12.22 -24.57 -2.76
CA VAL A 60 -10.74 -24.48 -2.81
C VAL A 60 -10.27 -23.04 -3.06
N GLU A 61 -11.10 -22.24 -3.72
CA GLU A 61 -10.86 -20.83 -4.03
C GLU A 61 -10.72 -19.98 -2.76
N GLN A 62 -11.38 -20.37 -1.65
CA GLN A 62 -11.29 -19.67 -0.37
C GLN A 62 -9.83 -19.56 0.11
N TYR A 63 -9.04 -20.63 -0.03
CA TYR A 63 -7.64 -20.64 0.37
C TYR A 63 -6.81 -19.66 -0.45
N ALA A 64 -7.08 -19.54 -1.76
CA ALA A 64 -6.39 -18.58 -2.62
C ALA A 64 -6.73 -17.14 -2.26
N ILE A 65 -8.00 -16.86 -1.93
CA ILE A 65 -8.44 -15.52 -1.50
C ILE A 65 -7.81 -15.14 -0.16
N ARG A 66 -7.77 -16.08 0.80
CA ARG A 66 -7.10 -15.86 2.10
C ARG A 66 -5.60 -15.65 1.95
N ALA A 67 -4.94 -16.44 1.11
CA ALA A 67 -3.52 -16.24 0.81
C ALA A 67 -3.24 -14.86 0.19
N PHE A 68 -4.16 -14.33 -0.62
CA PHE A 68 -4.05 -12.96 -1.14
C PHE A 68 -4.22 -11.91 -0.04
N ALA A 69 -5.15 -12.10 0.89
CA ALA A 69 -5.29 -11.22 2.06
C ALA A 69 -4.02 -11.23 2.94
N GLU A 70 -3.46 -12.40 3.22
CA GLU A 70 -2.19 -12.54 3.94
C GLU A 70 -1.02 -11.88 3.19
N ALA A 71 -1.00 -11.96 1.86
CA ALA A 71 0.01 -11.28 1.05
C ALA A 71 -0.06 -9.75 1.18
N LEU A 72 -1.26 -9.17 1.33
CA LEU A 72 -1.42 -7.73 1.58
C LEU A 72 -0.84 -7.32 2.94
N ASP A 73 -0.90 -8.20 3.95
CA ASP A 73 -0.33 -7.97 5.29
C ASP A 73 1.21 -7.93 5.28
N SER A 74 1.87 -8.38 4.20
CA SER A 74 3.34 -8.34 4.10
C SER A 74 3.91 -6.91 4.03
N VAL A 75 3.20 -5.97 3.40
CA VAL A 75 3.61 -4.55 3.30
C VAL A 75 3.64 -3.87 4.66
N PRO A 76 2.56 -3.89 5.46
CA PRO A 76 2.59 -3.37 6.82
C PRO A 76 3.62 -4.11 7.69
N MET A 77 3.73 -5.44 7.56
CA MET A 77 4.74 -6.20 8.32
C MET A 77 6.17 -5.71 8.05
N ALA A 78 6.51 -5.48 6.77
CA ALA A 78 7.81 -4.93 6.39
C ALA A 78 8.00 -3.48 6.89
N LEU A 79 6.95 -2.66 6.93
CA LEU A 79 7.03 -1.31 7.51
C LEU A 79 7.32 -1.35 9.02
N ALA A 80 6.65 -2.23 9.76
CA ALA A 80 6.93 -2.42 11.18
C ALA A 80 8.36 -2.90 11.43
N GLU A 81 8.83 -3.88 10.66
CA GLU A 81 10.19 -4.39 10.76
C GLU A 81 11.24 -3.31 10.48
N ASN A 82 11.05 -2.54 9.40
CA ASN A 82 11.93 -1.41 9.07
C ASN A 82 11.91 -0.28 10.11
N SER A 83 10.84 -0.19 10.90
CA SER A 83 10.69 0.79 11.97
C SER A 83 11.18 0.27 13.32
N GLY A 84 11.71 -0.95 13.39
CA GLY A 84 12.19 -1.57 14.63
C GLY A 84 11.08 -2.04 15.58
N LEU A 85 9.83 -2.10 15.10
CA LEU A 85 8.68 -2.61 15.83
C LEU A 85 8.55 -4.13 15.67
N GLN A 86 7.84 -4.79 16.59
CA GLN A 86 7.53 -6.21 16.46
C GLN A 86 6.43 -6.43 15.41
N PRO A 87 6.73 -7.00 14.23
CA PRO A 87 5.81 -6.93 13.09
C PRO A 87 4.48 -7.65 13.34
N ILE A 88 4.53 -8.80 14.00
CA ILE A 88 3.34 -9.63 14.29
C ILE A 88 2.44 -8.93 15.32
N GLU A 89 3.03 -8.43 16.41
CA GLU A 89 2.28 -7.76 17.48
C GLU A 89 1.65 -6.46 17.00
N THR A 90 2.42 -5.62 16.31
CA THR A 90 1.95 -4.34 15.77
C THR A 90 0.85 -4.54 14.74
N LEU A 91 1.03 -5.47 13.79
CA LEU A 91 0.02 -5.73 12.77
C LEU A 91 -1.27 -6.27 13.39
N SER A 92 -1.19 -7.22 14.32
CA SER A 92 -2.36 -7.76 15.02
C SER A 92 -3.10 -6.68 15.82
N ALA A 93 -2.37 -5.77 16.47
CA ALA A 93 -2.94 -4.66 17.24
C ALA A 93 -3.70 -3.68 16.33
N VAL A 94 -3.06 -3.23 15.23
CA VAL A 94 -3.67 -2.28 14.27
C VAL A 94 -4.87 -2.93 13.56
N LYS A 95 -4.75 -4.19 13.15
CA LYS A 95 -5.84 -4.95 12.52
C LYS A 95 -7.05 -5.09 13.45
N SER A 96 -6.81 -5.36 14.74
CA SER A 96 -7.86 -5.41 15.76
C SER A 96 -8.52 -4.05 16.01
N GLN A 97 -7.75 -2.95 15.99
CA GLN A 97 -8.28 -1.58 16.12
C GLN A 97 -9.17 -1.22 14.94
N GLN A 98 -8.69 -1.44 13.71
CA GLN A 98 -9.48 -1.20 12.49
C GLN A 98 -10.79 -1.97 12.51
N LEU A 99 -10.79 -3.25 12.94
CA LEU A 99 -11.99 -4.08 12.97
C LEU A 99 -12.99 -3.66 14.06
N LYS A 100 -12.51 -3.23 15.23
CA LYS A 100 -13.39 -2.80 16.34
C LYS A 100 -14.03 -1.45 16.07
N GLU A 101 -13.26 -0.50 15.56
CA GLU A 101 -13.71 0.88 15.37
C GLU A 101 -14.29 1.11 13.97
N ASN A 102 -14.06 0.18 13.04
CA ASN A 102 -14.44 0.27 11.63
C ASN A 102 -13.87 1.53 10.96
N ILE A 103 -12.66 1.92 11.37
CA ILE A 103 -11.93 3.08 10.87
C ILE A 103 -10.73 2.57 10.06
N PRO A 104 -10.70 2.77 8.72
CA PRO A 104 -9.63 2.24 7.86
C PRO A 104 -8.37 3.12 7.83
N PHE A 105 -8.26 4.09 8.75
CA PHE A 105 -7.18 5.08 8.77
C PHE A 105 -6.05 4.70 9.72
N TYR A 106 -6.25 3.68 10.57
CA TYR A 106 -5.23 3.19 11.48
C TYR A 106 -4.14 2.46 10.71
N GLY A 107 -2.90 2.93 10.82
CA GLY A 107 -1.73 2.34 10.18
C GLY A 107 -0.64 2.03 11.19
N ILE A 108 0.51 1.64 10.68
CA ILE A 108 1.72 1.42 11.46
C ILE A 108 2.43 2.74 11.65
N ASP A 109 2.61 3.09 12.91
CA ASP A 109 3.39 4.26 13.29
C ASP A 109 4.89 4.01 13.08
N CYS A 110 5.41 4.43 11.93
CA CYS A 110 6.83 4.31 11.60
C CYS A 110 7.69 5.41 12.25
N ASN A 111 7.06 6.48 12.74
CA ASN A 111 7.74 7.67 13.25
C ASN A 111 7.78 7.71 14.80
N ASP A 112 7.24 6.69 15.47
CA ASP A 112 7.14 6.57 16.92
C ASP A 112 6.51 7.81 17.59
N VAL A 113 5.44 8.31 16.98
CA VAL A 113 4.66 9.47 17.45
C VAL A 113 3.71 9.05 18.59
N GLY A 114 3.43 7.75 18.72
CA GLY A 114 2.56 7.16 19.73
C GLY A 114 1.07 7.13 19.35
N THR A 115 0.75 7.46 18.09
CA THR A 115 -0.63 7.41 17.53
C THR A 115 -0.65 6.56 16.27
N ASN A 116 -1.58 5.61 16.18
CA ASN A 116 -1.75 4.81 14.97
C ASN A 116 -2.63 5.52 13.92
N ASP A 117 -3.22 6.68 14.24
CA ASP A 117 -4.08 7.39 13.29
C ASP A 117 -3.23 8.13 12.24
N MET A 118 -3.22 7.62 11.02
CA MET A 118 -2.47 8.20 9.91
C MET A 118 -3.03 9.55 9.47
N ARG A 119 -4.27 9.89 9.84
CA ARG A 119 -4.85 11.21 9.63
C ARG A 119 -4.16 12.26 10.50
N GLU A 120 -3.93 11.95 11.77
CA GLU A 120 -3.23 12.85 12.69
C GLU A 120 -1.77 13.01 12.29
N GLN A 121 -1.15 11.94 11.81
CA GLN A 121 0.22 11.96 11.29
C GLN A 121 0.37 12.63 9.91
N ASN A 122 -0.74 13.01 9.25
CA ASN A 122 -0.76 13.56 7.90
C ASN A 122 -0.07 12.67 6.83
N VAL A 123 -0.18 11.35 6.97
CA VAL A 123 0.40 10.38 6.03
C VAL A 123 -0.65 9.98 5.00
N PHE A 124 -0.54 10.58 3.80
CA PHE A 124 -1.49 10.37 2.71
C PHE A 124 -0.81 9.80 1.47
N GLU A 125 -1.53 8.92 0.78
CA GLU A 125 -1.14 8.37 -0.50
C GLU A 125 -2.26 8.55 -1.53
N THR A 126 -1.91 8.51 -2.81
CA THR A 126 -2.91 8.63 -3.89
C THR A 126 -3.62 7.30 -4.11
N LEU A 127 -4.95 7.31 -4.22
CA LEU A 127 -5.73 6.09 -4.48
C LEU A 127 -5.28 5.40 -5.78
N ILE A 128 -5.05 6.17 -6.84
CA ILE A 128 -4.58 5.65 -8.13
C ILE A 128 -3.26 4.91 -7.97
N GLY A 129 -2.32 5.47 -7.20
CA GLY A 129 -1.02 4.85 -6.97
C GLY A 129 -1.17 3.46 -6.36
N LYS A 130 -1.94 3.33 -5.27
CA LYS A 130 -2.20 2.04 -4.61
C LYS A 130 -2.94 1.05 -5.50
N GLN A 131 -3.97 1.50 -6.21
CA GLN A 131 -4.70 0.63 -7.14
C GLN A 131 -3.79 0.07 -8.23
N GLN A 132 -2.93 0.91 -8.81
CA GLN A 132 -1.97 0.48 -9.83
C GLN A 132 -0.94 -0.49 -9.26
N GLN A 133 -0.42 -0.25 -8.04
CA GLN A 133 0.53 -1.16 -7.39
C GLN A 133 -0.04 -2.57 -7.25
N ILE A 134 -1.25 -2.70 -6.68
CA ILE A 134 -1.90 -4.01 -6.48
C ILE A 134 -2.25 -4.66 -7.82
N LEU A 135 -2.74 -3.88 -8.79
CA LEU A 135 -3.09 -4.39 -10.11
C LEU A 135 -1.86 -4.95 -10.84
N LEU A 136 -0.76 -4.19 -10.86
CA LEU A 136 0.48 -4.61 -11.53
C LEU A 136 1.11 -5.83 -10.84
N ALA A 137 1.16 -5.84 -9.51
CA ALA A 137 1.63 -7.00 -8.75
C ALA A 137 0.82 -8.26 -9.11
N THR A 138 -0.51 -8.15 -9.12
CA THR A 138 -1.40 -9.27 -9.48
C THR A 138 -1.20 -9.74 -10.92
N GLN A 139 -0.99 -8.81 -11.86
CA GLN A 139 -0.69 -9.15 -13.26
C GLN A 139 0.63 -9.93 -13.38
N VAL A 140 1.68 -9.49 -12.68
CA VAL A 140 2.98 -10.18 -12.67
C VAL A 140 2.86 -11.58 -12.08
N VAL A 141 2.21 -11.73 -10.93
CA VAL A 141 1.98 -13.04 -10.31
C VAL A 141 1.20 -13.97 -11.25
N LYS A 142 0.17 -13.46 -11.93
CA LYS A 142 -0.59 -14.22 -12.93
C LYS A 142 0.27 -14.65 -14.12
N MET A 143 1.24 -13.86 -14.54
CA MET A 143 2.18 -14.25 -15.60
C MET A 143 3.11 -15.36 -15.12
N ILE A 144 3.64 -15.25 -13.90
CA ILE A 144 4.56 -16.24 -13.31
C ILE A 144 3.84 -17.58 -13.10
N LEU A 145 2.65 -17.58 -12.50
CA LEU A 145 1.87 -18.80 -12.24
C LEU A 145 1.38 -19.51 -13.51
N LYS A 146 1.43 -18.85 -14.67
CA LYS A 146 1.08 -19.44 -15.96
C LYS A 146 2.22 -20.19 -16.63
N ILE A 147 3.45 -20.00 -16.16
CA ILE A 147 4.62 -20.70 -16.70
C ILE A 147 4.58 -22.13 -16.16
N ASP A 148 4.39 -23.10 -17.05
CA ASP A 148 4.37 -24.53 -16.69
C ASP A 148 5.76 -25.16 -16.79
N ASP A 149 6.58 -24.72 -17.77
CA ASP A 149 7.89 -25.31 -18.03
C ASP A 149 8.91 -24.27 -18.51
N VAL A 150 10.18 -24.47 -18.13
CA VAL A 150 11.31 -23.60 -18.50
C VAL A 150 12.37 -24.43 -19.21
N ILE A 151 12.52 -24.23 -20.52
CA ILE A 151 13.55 -24.88 -21.32
C ILE A 151 14.83 -24.02 -21.27
N SER A 152 15.95 -24.63 -20.89
CA SER A 152 17.26 -23.97 -20.87
C SER A 152 18.16 -24.46 -22.00
N ASN A 153 18.89 -23.56 -22.66
CA ASN A 153 19.70 -23.86 -23.86
C ASN A 153 20.99 -24.65 -23.58
N SER A 154 21.21 -25.18 -22.38
CA SER A 154 22.41 -25.94 -22.02
C SER A 154 22.42 -27.40 -22.52
N GLU A 155 21.43 -27.81 -23.33
CA GLU A 155 21.30 -29.15 -23.91
C GLU A 155 21.22 -29.13 -25.46
N TYR A 156 22.06 -28.31 -26.10
CA TYR A 156 22.38 -28.46 -27.53
C TYR A 156 23.85 -28.77 -27.75
#